data_AF-A0A7Y2MW21-F1
#
_entry.id   AF-A0A7Y2MW21-F1
#
_cell.length_a   1.000
_cell.length_b   1.000
_cell.length_c   1.000
_cell.angle_alpha   90.00
_cell.angle_beta   90.00
_cell.angle_gamma   90.00
#
_symmetry.space_group_name_H-M   'P 1'
#
loop_
_entity.id
_entity.type
_entity.pdbx_description
1 polymer ?
#
loop_
_entity_poly.entity_id
_entity_poly.type
_entity_poly.pdbx_seq_one_letter_code
_entity_poly.pdbx_strand_id
1 'polypeptide(L)'
;MRSNLTVAAALATLLGVGGCSVFSSSAPETSPTPTASSAEGGSAGPASARRPGASNDGPRPYTDVVTDEAETREGLFRTHRIDDELLFEIP
;
A
#
# COMPACT_ATOMS: atom_id res chain seq x y z
N MET A 1 9.14 -49.36 3.70
CA MET A 1 7.98 -48.46 3.81
C MET A 1 7.17 -48.77 5.08
N ARG A 2 7.78 -48.67 6.27
CA ARG A 2 7.13 -48.81 7.59
C ARG A 2 7.82 -47.99 8.72
N SER A 3 8.71 -47.05 8.37
CA SER A 3 9.54 -46.31 9.35
C SER A 3 9.18 -44.83 9.49
N ASN A 4 8.09 -44.38 8.87
CA ASN A 4 7.67 -42.96 8.86
C ASN A 4 6.57 -42.67 9.90
N LEU A 5 6.14 -43.69 10.66
CA LEU A 5 5.02 -43.60 11.59
C LEU A 5 5.44 -43.22 13.02
N THR A 6 6.74 -43.24 13.35
CA THR A 6 7.25 -42.92 14.70
C THR A 6 7.85 -41.52 14.83
N VAL A 7 8.04 -40.77 13.73
CA VAL A 7 8.48 -39.36 13.78
C VAL A 7 7.33 -38.43 14.20
N ALA A 8 6.09 -38.88 14.07
CA ALA A 8 4.89 -38.09 14.36
C ALA A 8 4.59 -37.85 15.85
N ALA A 9 5.39 -38.34 16.80
CA ALA A 9 5.01 -38.35 18.22
C ALA A 9 6.02 -37.75 19.21
N ALA A 10 7.14 -37.16 18.77
CA ALA A 10 8.18 -36.71 19.72
C ALA A 10 8.90 -35.42 19.30
N LEU A 11 8.21 -34.28 19.28
CA LEU A 11 8.73 -33.02 19.84
C LEU A 11 7.60 -31.98 19.92
N ALA A 12 6.64 -32.25 20.79
CA ALA A 12 5.83 -31.20 21.38
C ALA A 12 6.74 -30.24 22.16
N THR A 13 6.27 -28.99 22.32
CA THR A 13 6.79 -27.94 23.22
C THR A 13 8.11 -27.32 22.74
N LEU A 14 8.25 -26.00 22.57
CA LEU A 14 8.13 -24.99 23.61
C LEU A 14 8.51 -23.61 23.00
N LEU A 15 7.96 -22.52 23.56
CA LEU A 15 8.53 -21.14 23.55
C LEU A 15 8.44 -20.32 22.24
N GLY A 16 7.92 -19.09 22.19
CA GLY A 16 7.44 -18.13 23.19
C GLY A 16 6.88 -16.92 22.43
N VAL A 17 5.67 -16.45 22.77
CA VAL A 17 5.43 -15.27 23.63
C VAL A 17 6.06 -13.97 23.08
N GLY A 18 5.18 -13.03 22.74
CA GLY A 18 5.35 -11.63 23.11
C GLY A 18 6.00 -10.72 22.07
N GLY A 19 5.16 -9.93 21.38
CA GLY A 19 5.62 -8.84 20.52
C GLY A 19 4.52 -7.88 20.11
N CYS A 20 3.63 -7.48 21.01
CA CYS A 20 2.77 -6.30 20.79
C CYS A 20 3.60 -5.03 20.99
N SER A 21 4.38 -4.61 19.98
CA SER A 21 4.96 -3.27 19.99
C SER A 21 3.92 -2.26 19.50
N VAL A 22 3.27 -1.68 20.52
CA VAL A 22 2.52 -0.43 20.58
C VAL A 22 2.63 0.43 19.32
N PHE A 23 1.51 0.52 18.60
CA PHE A 23 1.23 1.52 17.58
C PHE A 23 1.08 2.88 18.28
N SER A 24 2.15 3.68 18.32
CA SER A 24 2.08 5.07 18.76
C SER A 24 1.60 5.94 17.59
N SER A 25 0.28 6.09 17.47
CA SER A 25 -0.32 7.12 16.63
C SER A 25 -0.47 8.40 17.46
N SER A 26 0.48 9.33 17.32
CA SER A 26 0.24 10.72 17.72
C SER A 26 -0.57 11.37 16.60
N ALA A 27 -1.85 11.60 16.86
CA ALA A 27 -2.69 12.45 16.02
C ALA A 27 -2.32 13.92 16.27
N PRO A 28 -1.88 14.68 15.26
CA PRO A 28 -2.00 16.13 15.32
C PRO A 28 -3.45 16.52 15.06
N GLU A 29 -4.16 16.90 16.13
CA GLU A 29 -5.38 17.69 16.03
C GLU A 29 -5.03 19.02 15.37
N THR A 30 -5.52 19.24 14.16
CA THR A 30 -5.63 20.58 13.60
C THR A 30 -6.87 20.61 12.74
N SER A 31 -7.98 21.09 13.31
CA SER A 31 -9.17 21.43 12.53
C SER A 31 -8.85 22.66 11.67
N PRO A 32 -8.90 22.58 10.33
CA PRO A 32 -8.94 23.78 9.53
C PRO A 32 -10.36 24.36 9.56
N THR A 33 -10.48 25.60 10.03
CA THR A 33 -11.62 26.46 9.74
C THR A 33 -11.79 26.54 8.22
N PRO A 34 -12.96 26.23 7.64
CA PRO A 34 -13.17 26.40 6.21
C PRO A 34 -13.29 27.89 5.88
N THR A 35 -12.17 28.52 5.50
CA THR A 35 -12.21 29.75 4.70
C THR A 35 -12.55 29.37 3.28
N ALA A 36 -13.77 29.70 2.85
CA ALA A 36 -14.14 29.63 1.44
C ALA A 36 -13.21 30.55 0.64
N SER A 37 -12.41 29.97 -0.25
CA SER A 37 -11.68 30.68 -1.29
C SER A 37 -11.93 29.96 -2.62
N SER A 38 -12.44 30.74 -3.57
CA SER A 38 -12.88 30.29 -4.88
C SER A 38 -11.76 29.64 -5.70
N ALA A 39 -12.20 28.70 -6.54
CA ALA A 39 -11.48 27.97 -7.58
C ALA A 39 -10.18 28.61 -8.12
N GLU A 40 -9.09 27.83 -8.11
CA GLU A 40 -8.28 27.45 -9.28
C GLU A 40 -7.26 26.37 -8.84
N GLY A 41 -7.16 25.29 -9.62
CA GLY A 41 -6.56 24.02 -9.18
C GLY A 41 -5.05 24.03 -8.96
N GLY A 42 -4.59 23.29 -7.95
CA GLY A 42 -3.18 23.01 -7.72
C GLY A 42 -2.86 22.75 -6.25
N SER A 43 -3.19 21.57 -5.73
CA SER A 43 -2.80 21.18 -4.36
C SER A 43 -1.28 20.91 -4.31
N ALA A 44 -0.55 21.85 -3.72
CA ALA A 44 0.85 21.66 -3.37
C ALA A 44 0.97 20.71 -2.17
N GLY A 45 1.07 19.41 -2.45
CA GLY A 45 1.54 18.41 -1.49
C GLY A 45 3.04 18.56 -1.19
N PRO A 46 3.55 17.91 -0.12
CA PRO A 46 4.93 18.08 0.33
C PRO A 46 5.90 17.82 -0.82
N ALA A 47 6.91 18.70 -0.94
CA ALA A 47 7.88 18.75 -2.03
C ALA A 47 8.38 17.33 -2.38
N SER A 48 7.77 16.75 -3.40
CA SER A 48 8.12 15.42 -3.86
C SER A 48 9.47 15.51 -4.52
N ALA A 49 10.43 14.72 -4.02
CA ALA A 49 11.65 14.40 -4.73
C ALA A 49 11.27 14.14 -6.19
N ARG A 50 11.76 15.01 -7.09
CA ARG A 50 11.43 14.96 -8.52
C ARG A 50 11.83 13.59 -9.03
N ARG A 51 10.85 12.68 -9.18
CA ARG A 51 11.07 11.38 -9.79
C ARG A 51 11.70 11.63 -11.17
N PRO A 52 12.78 10.93 -11.53
CA PRO A 52 13.31 10.99 -12.88
C PRO A 52 12.18 10.64 -13.86
N GLY A 53 11.84 11.55 -14.78
CA GLY A 53 10.78 11.33 -15.78
C GLY A 53 9.46 12.07 -15.56
N ALA A 54 9.36 13.00 -14.60
CA ALA A 54 8.23 13.93 -14.56
C ALA A 54 8.29 14.90 -15.76
N SER A 55 7.82 14.43 -16.92
CA SER A 55 7.41 15.29 -18.04
C SER A 55 6.28 16.21 -17.55
N ASN A 56 6.24 17.45 -18.03
CA ASN A 56 5.21 18.42 -17.67
C ASN A 56 3.84 18.15 -18.31
N ASP A 57 3.68 16.96 -18.90
CA ASP A 57 2.40 16.45 -19.36
C ASP A 57 1.61 16.04 -18.12
N GLY A 58 0.30 16.33 -18.11
CA GLY A 58 -0.56 16.09 -16.96
C GLY A 58 -0.63 14.63 -16.49
N PRO A 59 -1.64 14.28 -15.68
CA PRO A 59 -1.83 12.89 -15.24
C PRO A 59 -1.81 11.94 -16.44
N ARG A 60 -1.06 10.84 -16.32
CA ARG A 60 -1.03 9.82 -17.36
C ARG A 60 -2.43 9.20 -17.52
N PRO A 61 -2.84 8.86 -18.74
CA PRO A 61 -4.05 8.08 -18.98
C PRO A 61 -4.03 6.77 -18.19
N TYR A 62 -5.20 6.33 -17.72
CA TYR A 62 -5.30 5.11 -16.90
C TYR A 62 -4.76 3.88 -17.63
N THR A 63 -5.11 3.70 -18.91
CA THR A 63 -4.67 2.57 -19.74
C THR A 63 -3.17 2.51 -19.96
N ASP A 64 -2.48 3.64 -19.80
CA ASP A 64 -1.03 3.73 -19.95
C ASP A 64 -0.31 3.37 -18.63
N VAL A 65 -1.06 3.29 -17.52
CA VAL A 65 -0.55 3.01 -16.17
C VAL A 65 -0.98 1.63 -15.70
N VAL A 66 -2.22 1.24 -15.98
CA VAL A 66 -2.78 -0.09 -15.73
C VAL A 66 -3.02 -0.74 -17.09
N THR A 67 -2.05 -1.55 -17.52
CA THR A 67 -2.11 -2.27 -18.79
C THR A 67 -2.96 -3.54 -18.68
N ASP A 68 -3.34 -4.13 -19.81
CA ASP A 68 -4.12 -5.38 -19.86
C ASP A 68 -3.40 -6.59 -19.23
N GLU A 69 -2.08 -6.49 -19.05
CA GLU A 69 -1.23 -7.51 -18.45
C GLU A 69 -1.26 -7.47 -16.91
N ALA A 70 -1.85 -6.43 -16.33
CA ALA A 70 -1.85 -6.21 -14.89
C ALA A 70 -2.75 -7.23 -14.14
N GLU A 71 -2.17 -7.91 -13.15
CA GLU A 71 -2.95 -8.76 -12.25
C GLU A 71 -3.72 -7.89 -11.25
N THR A 72 -5.05 -7.92 -11.29
CA THR A 72 -5.91 -7.10 -10.43
C THR A 72 -6.45 -7.89 -9.25
N ARG A 73 -6.38 -7.31 -8.05
CA ARG A 73 -6.99 -7.84 -6.83
C ARG A 73 -7.90 -6.80 -6.20
N GLU A 74 -9.09 -7.23 -5.81
CA GLU A 74 -10.08 -6.39 -5.15
C GLU A 74 -9.98 -6.50 -3.63
N GLY A 75 -10.25 -5.40 -2.94
CA GLY A 75 -10.18 -5.28 -1.49
C GLY A 75 -10.59 -3.88 -1.05
N LEU A 76 -9.94 -3.32 -0.03
CA LEU A 76 -10.13 -1.91 0.36
C LEU A 76 -9.76 -0.96 -0.80
N PHE A 77 -8.73 -1.34 -1.56
CA PHE A 77 -8.34 -0.71 -2.82
C PHE A 77 -8.32 -1.78 -3.91
N ARG A 78 -8.56 -1.39 -5.15
CA ARG A 78 -8.16 -2.21 -6.30
C ARG A 78 -6.65 -2.10 -6.44
N THR A 79 -5.97 -3.23 -6.38
CA THR A 79 -4.51 -3.30 -6.52
C THR A 79 -4.16 -3.98 -7.82
N HIS A 80 -3.33 -3.33 -8.64
CA HIS A 80 -2.81 -3.86 -9.89
C HIS A 80 -1.32 -4.19 -9.71
N ARG A 81 -0.91 -5.38 -10.13
CA ARG A 81 0.50 -5.78 -10.15
C ARG A 81 0.98 -5.93 -11.58
N ILE A 82 2.10 -5.26 -11.89
CA ILE A 82 2.83 -5.39 -13.16
C ILE A 82 4.27 -5.73 -12.79
N ASP A 83 4.69 -6.96 -13.06
CA ASP A 83 5.96 -7.51 -12.58
C ASP A 83 6.13 -7.34 -11.05
N ASP A 84 7.07 -6.49 -10.64
CA ASP A 84 7.39 -6.18 -9.25
C ASP A 84 6.79 -4.83 -8.79
N GLU A 85 6.07 -4.12 -9.66
CA GLU A 85 5.41 -2.86 -9.35
C GLU A 85 3.96 -3.08 -8.89
N LEU A 86 3.54 -2.31 -7.88
CA LEU A 86 2.18 -2.29 -7.35
C LEU A 86 1.55 -0.92 -7.53
N LEU A 87 0.36 -0.90 -8.13
CA LEU A 87 -0.46 0.28 -8.33
C LEU A 87 -1.77 0.15 -7.55
N PHE A 88 -2.27 1.24 -6.96
CA PHE A 88 -3.46 1.24 -6.12
C PHE A 88 -4.49 2.24 -6.68
N GLU A 89 -5.68 1.76 -7.00
CA GLU A 89 -6.81 2.58 -7.44
C GLU A 89 -7.71 2.93 -6.25
N ILE A 90 -8.13 4.20 -6.20
CA ILE A 90 -9.10 4.72 -5.25
C ILE A 90 -10.50 4.58 -5.89
N PRO A 91 -11.40 3.74 -5.34
CA PRO A 91 -12.76 3.58 -5.86
C PRO A 91 -13.67 4.79 -5.57
#